data_AF-N6ZNT4-F1
#
_entry.id   AF-N6ZNT4-F1
#
_cell.length_a   1.000
_cell.length_b   1.000
_cell.length_c   1.000
_cell.angle_alpha   90.00
_cell.angle_beta   90.00
_cell.angle_gamma   90.00
#
_symmetry.space_group_name_H-M   'P 1'
#
loop_
_entity.id
_entity.type
_entity.pdbx_description
1 polymer ?
#
loop_
_entity_poly.entity_id
_entity_poly.type
_entity_poly.pdbx_seq_one_letter_code
_entity_poly.pdbx_strand_id
1 'polypeptide(L)'
;MPVRKPSPGAPTTAEPGAKRQRTPTSSSAQDTALDPFAAAQGLPEGARPGSPGPCLDTREAAAFLHLNEKKLYELAKNGELPAARVGGKWLFPRALLEEWLLEQAHGGALTDRLLITGSDDPLLAATVGALAPALGAEAFVAYSPTGTLAGLELLARRRADVCALHWGGVEHSVQQHAMLLRRFGPHRKWALVRLALREQGVILRRGLQVDGIETLAAFDYRWAMRQPGAGSAHFLESALASRGFSAADCSAVATAHSEREAAAVVAREDADCAP
;
A
#
# COMPACT_ATOMS: atom_id res chain seq x y z
N MET A 1 11.04 -66.47 -7.61
CA MET A 1 10.93 -67.14 -6.29
C MET A 1 11.17 -66.11 -5.19
N PRO A 2 10.34 -66.06 -4.15
CA PRO A 2 8.94 -65.61 -4.16
C PRO A 2 8.82 -64.26 -3.39
N VAL A 3 8.09 -63.21 -3.80
CA VAL A 3 6.66 -63.05 -4.15
C VAL A 3 5.71 -63.69 -3.13
N ARG A 4 5.20 -62.88 -2.19
CA ARG A 4 3.97 -63.20 -1.42
C ARG A 4 3.18 -61.95 -1.04
N LYS A 5 2.07 -61.77 -1.74
CA LYS A 5 0.75 -61.26 -1.29
C LYS A 5 -0.28 -61.93 -2.24
N PRO A 6 -1.59 -61.87 -1.99
CA PRO A 6 -2.38 -61.78 -0.75
C PRO A 6 -3.54 -62.81 -0.75
N SER A 7 -4.35 -62.91 0.32
CA SER A 7 -5.69 -63.56 0.32
C SER A 7 -6.40 -63.46 1.70
N PRO A 8 -7.73 -63.65 1.82
CA PRO A 8 -8.72 -62.55 1.87
C PRO A 8 -9.76 -62.70 3.02
N GLY A 9 -10.75 -61.80 3.10
CA GLY A 9 -12.03 -62.07 3.79
C GLY A 9 -12.61 -60.92 4.61
N ALA A 10 -13.65 -60.29 4.06
CA ALA A 10 -14.56 -59.31 4.69
C ALA A 10 -15.65 -60.04 5.54
N PRO A 11 -16.84 -59.47 5.84
CA PRO A 11 -17.27 -58.09 6.14
C PRO A 11 -18.08 -58.03 7.47
N THR A 12 -18.33 -56.87 8.10
CA THR A 12 -19.53 -56.74 8.96
C THR A 12 -20.02 -55.29 9.13
N THR A 13 -21.27 -55.09 8.66
CA THR A 13 -22.38 -54.26 9.19
C THR A 13 -22.33 -52.73 9.28
N ALA A 14 -23.34 -52.17 8.61
CA ALA A 14 -23.88 -50.82 8.73
C ALA A 14 -24.82 -50.65 9.95
N GLU A 15 -24.82 -49.42 10.50
CA GLU A 15 -25.93 -48.59 11.04
C GLU A 15 -26.85 -49.15 12.17
N PRO A 16 -27.60 -48.31 12.96
CA PRO A 16 -28.07 -46.95 12.69
C PRO A 16 -27.99 -45.96 13.88
N GLY A 17 -28.51 -44.75 13.65
CA GLY A 17 -28.28 -43.56 14.48
C GLY A 17 -29.03 -43.45 15.81
N ALA A 18 -28.71 -42.38 16.54
CA ALA A 18 -29.48 -41.90 17.68
C ALA A 18 -29.49 -40.37 17.68
N LYS A 19 -30.65 -39.83 17.30
CA LYS A 19 -31.10 -38.48 17.63
C LYS A 19 -31.01 -38.27 19.15
N ARG A 20 -30.42 -37.17 19.60
CA ARG A 20 -30.75 -36.60 20.91
C ARG A 20 -31.30 -35.20 20.75
N GLN A 21 -32.54 -35.09 21.21
CA GLN A 21 -33.37 -33.90 21.27
C GLN A 21 -32.84 -32.91 22.30
N ARG A 22 -33.18 -31.66 22.03
CA ARG A 22 -33.08 -30.46 22.86
C ARG A 22 -34.01 -30.55 24.07
N THR A 23 -33.62 -29.90 25.16
CA THR A 23 -34.49 -29.10 26.03
C THR A 23 -33.66 -28.04 26.77
N PRO A 24 -34.30 -26.95 27.24
CA PRO A 24 -33.80 -25.59 27.05
C PRO A 24 -33.26 -24.98 28.34
N THR A 25 -32.42 -23.96 28.20
CA THR A 25 -32.27 -22.91 29.21
C THR A 25 -32.42 -21.56 28.54
N SER A 26 -33.42 -20.83 29.02
CA SER A 26 -33.77 -19.46 28.71
C SER A 26 -32.72 -18.49 29.26
N SER A 27 -32.29 -17.54 28.43
CA SER A 27 -32.11 -16.17 28.91
C SER A 27 -32.18 -15.21 27.73
N SER A 28 -33.15 -14.32 27.83
CA SER A 28 -33.45 -13.18 26.98
C SER A 28 -32.26 -12.23 26.83
N ALA A 29 -31.91 -11.90 25.60
CA ALA A 29 -31.37 -10.61 25.22
C ALA A 29 -31.77 -10.35 23.76
N GLN A 30 -32.60 -9.34 23.57
CA GLN A 30 -33.07 -8.87 22.28
C GLN A 30 -31.89 -8.16 21.58
N ASP A 31 -31.36 -8.75 20.51
CA ASP A 31 -30.46 -8.04 19.59
C ASP A 31 -31.31 -7.46 18.46
N THR A 32 -31.80 -6.24 18.71
CA THR A 32 -32.42 -5.38 17.71
C THR A 32 -31.40 -5.01 16.65
N ALA A 33 -31.75 -5.30 15.39
CA ALA A 33 -31.07 -4.84 14.20
C ALA A 33 -30.83 -3.32 14.24
N LEU A 34 -29.56 -2.92 14.12
CA LEU A 34 -29.17 -1.53 13.90
C LEU A 34 -29.43 -1.19 12.42
N ASP A 35 -30.46 -0.39 12.20
CA ASP A 35 -30.73 0.33 10.97
C ASP A 35 -29.59 1.33 10.70
N PRO A 36 -28.82 1.22 9.60
CA PRO A 36 -27.66 2.05 9.34
C PRO A 36 -28.00 3.47 8.84
N PHE A 37 -29.27 3.90 8.84
CA PHE A 37 -29.65 5.20 8.25
C PHE A 37 -30.51 6.14 9.12
N ALA A 38 -30.67 5.87 10.42
CA ALA A 38 -31.55 6.66 11.29
C ALA A 38 -30.85 7.29 12.51
N ALA A 39 -29.85 8.16 12.31
CA ALA A 39 -29.42 9.14 13.32
C ALA A 39 -28.55 10.26 12.70
N ALA A 40 -29.15 11.12 11.87
CA ALA A 40 -28.52 12.34 11.40
C ALA A 40 -29.45 13.55 11.63
N GLN A 41 -29.89 13.74 12.87
CA GLN A 41 -30.41 15.02 13.34
C GLN A 41 -29.88 15.28 14.74
N GLY A 42 -28.82 16.07 14.78
CA GLY A 42 -28.14 16.52 15.99
C GLY A 42 -27.00 17.43 15.57
N LEU A 43 -27.30 18.71 15.32
CA LEU A 43 -26.27 19.73 15.32
C LEU A 43 -25.60 19.71 16.71
N PRO A 44 -24.26 19.68 16.82
CA PRO A 44 -23.62 19.94 18.10
C PRO A 44 -23.73 21.44 18.40
N GLU A 45 -24.69 21.74 19.24
CA GLU A 45 -24.77 22.92 20.09
C GLU A 45 -23.47 23.03 20.92
N GLY A 46 -22.88 24.22 20.95
CA GLY A 46 -21.95 24.64 21.99
C GLY A 46 -20.57 23.98 21.99
N ALA A 47 -19.57 24.77 21.60
CA ALA A 47 -18.16 24.48 21.84
C ALA A 47 -17.91 24.03 23.30
N ARG A 48 -17.33 22.84 23.47
CA ARG A 48 -16.67 22.46 24.72
C ARG A 48 -15.46 23.39 24.90
N PRO A 49 -15.28 24.08 26.04
CA PRO A 49 -14.08 24.86 26.28
C PRO A 49 -12.90 23.89 26.42
N GLY A 50 -12.02 23.85 25.42
CA GLY A 50 -10.78 23.07 25.47
C GLY A 50 -10.48 22.14 24.28
N SER A 51 -11.34 22.06 23.26
CA SER A 51 -10.91 21.48 21.96
C SER A 51 -10.52 22.61 21.01
N PRO A 52 -9.25 22.69 20.57
CA PRO A 52 -8.83 23.70 19.61
C PRO A 52 -9.65 23.55 18.33
N GLY A 53 -10.21 24.65 17.84
CA GLY A 53 -10.86 24.67 16.54
C GLY A 53 -9.88 24.30 15.42
N PRO A 54 -10.38 24.02 14.19
CA PRO A 54 -9.54 23.69 13.04
C PRO A 54 -8.51 24.79 12.69
N CYS A 55 -8.74 26.02 13.13
CA CYS A 55 -7.84 27.17 12.99
C CYS A 55 -7.56 27.78 14.36
N LEU A 56 -6.29 28.05 14.62
CA LEU A 56 -5.79 28.73 15.82
C LEU A 56 -5.67 30.24 15.57
N ASP A 57 -5.89 31.04 16.61
CA ASP A 57 -5.51 32.46 16.58
C ASP A 57 -4.00 32.65 16.83
N THR A 58 -3.52 33.89 16.76
CA THR A 58 -2.09 34.22 16.96
C THR A 58 -1.55 33.76 18.32
N ARG A 59 -2.35 33.87 19.38
CA ARG A 59 -1.92 33.52 20.74
C ARG A 59 -1.89 32.00 20.92
N GLU A 60 -2.91 31.32 20.43
CA GLU A 60 -3.01 29.86 20.43
C GLU A 60 -1.89 29.22 19.57
N ALA A 61 -1.61 29.78 18.39
CA ALA A 61 -0.52 29.31 17.53
C ALA A 61 0.86 29.56 18.14
N ALA A 62 1.07 30.71 18.78
CA ALA A 62 2.31 31.02 19.51
C ALA A 62 2.53 30.05 20.68
N ALA A 63 1.47 29.76 21.45
CA ALA A 63 1.51 28.77 22.52
C ALA A 63 1.78 27.35 21.99
N PHE A 64 1.13 26.98 20.88
CA PHE A 64 1.29 25.66 20.24
C PHE A 64 2.72 25.42 19.75
N LEU A 65 3.35 26.42 19.13
CA LEU A 65 4.72 26.33 18.62
C LEU A 65 5.79 26.69 19.66
N HIS A 66 5.38 27.08 20.88
CA HIS A 66 6.27 27.62 21.91
C HIS A 66 7.14 28.80 21.42
N LEU A 67 6.54 29.70 20.62
CA LEU A 67 7.20 30.90 20.06
C LEU A 67 6.63 32.18 20.67
N ASN A 68 7.42 33.25 20.64
CA ASN A 68 6.92 34.59 20.96
C ASN A 68 5.97 35.06 19.84
N GLU A 69 4.83 35.67 20.20
CA GLU A 69 3.85 36.23 19.25
C GLU A 69 4.49 37.18 18.22
N LYS A 70 5.50 37.96 18.63
CA LYS A 70 6.24 38.83 17.71
C LYS A 70 6.97 38.03 16.63
N LYS A 71 7.63 36.93 17.01
CA LYS A 71 8.36 36.06 16.09
C LYS A 71 7.40 35.27 15.19
N LEU A 72 6.30 34.78 15.75
CA LEU A 72 5.24 34.13 15.00
C LEU A 72 4.69 35.07 13.90
N TYR A 73 4.43 36.33 14.25
CA TYR A 73 3.96 37.34 13.31
C TYR A 73 4.96 37.62 12.20
N GLU A 74 6.25 37.74 12.52
CA GLU A 74 7.32 37.92 11.52
C GLU A 74 7.36 36.75 10.54
N LEU A 75 7.33 35.51 11.03
CA LEU A 75 7.33 34.30 10.19
C LEU A 75 6.09 34.22 9.30
N ALA A 76 4.91 34.54 9.85
CA ALA A 76 3.66 34.58 9.08
C ALA A 76 3.69 35.68 8.00
N LYS A 77 4.21 36.86 8.33
CA LYS A 77 4.33 38.00 7.41
C LYS A 77 5.31 37.73 6.26
N ASN A 78 6.41 37.04 6.55
CA ASN A 78 7.42 36.67 5.56
C ASN A 78 7.01 35.45 4.71
N GLY A 79 5.90 34.79 5.05
CA GLY A 79 5.44 33.57 4.38
C GLY A 79 6.24 32.32 4.76
N GLU A 80 7.07 32.39 5.80
CA GLU A 80 7.89 31.28 6.30
C GLU A 80 7.08 30.29 7.15
N LEU A 81 5.90 30.69 7.62
CA LEU A 81 5.01 29.88 8.46
C LEU A 81 3.59 29.91 7.88
N PRO A 82 2.91 28.74 7.75
CA PRO A 82 1.61 28.67 7.10
C PRO A 82 0.54 29.40 7.92
N ALA A 83 0.03 30.48 7.34
CA ALA A 83 -0.97 31.35 7.95
C ALA A 83 -1.88 31.94 6.88
N ALA A 84 -3.14 32.17 7.24
CA ALA A 84 -4.12 32.85 6.38
C ALA A 84 -4.54 34.17 7.03
N ARG A 85 -4.70 35.21 6.21
CA ARG A 85 -5.20 36.50 6.67
C ARG A 85 -6.66 36.66 6.24
N VAL A 86 -7.58 36.59 7.20
CA VAL A 86 -9.03 36.70 6.96
C VAL A 86 -9.60 37.84 7.80
N GLY A 87 -10.28 38.80 7.15
CA GLY A 87 -10.89 39.94 7.86
C GLY A 87 -9.88 40.76 8.68
N GLY A 88 -8.63 40.87 8.23
CA GLY A 88 -7.57 41.60 8.93
C GLY A 88 -6.87 40.83 10.05
N LYS A 89 -7.37 39.65 10.44
CA LYS A 89 -6.79 38.78 11.48
C LYS A 89 -5.98 37.64 10.85
N TRP A 90 -4.92 37.23 11.55
CA TRP A 90 -4.19 36.01 11.20
C TRP A 90 -4.87 34.79 11.80
N LEU A 91 -4.99 33.75 10.99
CA LEU A 91 -5.48 32.43 11.38
C LEU A 91 -4.46 31.39 10.96
N PHE A 92 -4.24 30.41 11.83
CA PHE A 92 -3.23 29.38 11.65
C PHE A 92 -3.92 28.02 11.67
N PRO A 93 -4.18 27.40 10.51
CA PRO A 93 -4.75 26.07 10.46
C PRO A 93 -3.83 25.08 11.18
N ARG A 94 -4.34 24.41 12.22
CA ARG A 94 -3.51 23.57 13.09
C ARG A 94 -2.80 22.46 12.30
N ALA A 95 -3.50 21.83 11.37
CA ALA A 95 -2.93 20.79 10.51
C ALA A 95 -1.75 21.29 9.66
N LEU A 96 -1.78 22.55 9.21
CA LEU A 96 -0.67 23.14 8.47
C LEU A 96 0.50 23.51 9.38
N LEU A 97 0.25 23.94 10.62
CA LEU A 97 1.31 24.17 11.60
C LEU A 97 2.00 22.86 12.01
N GLU A 98 1.24 21.78 12.21
CA GLU A 98 1.78 20.43 12.48
C GLU A 98 2.64 19.94 11.30
N GLU A 99 2.16 20.14 10.06
CA GLU A 99 2.90 19.80 8.85
C GLU A 99 4.20 20.63 8.70
N TRP A 100 4.12 21.93 8.95
CA TRP A 100 5.28 22.82 8.92
C TRP A 100 6.31 22.47 10.00
N LEU A 101 5.87 22.14 11.21
CA LEU A 101 6.78 21.74 12.29
C LEU A 101 7.53 20.45 11.93
N LEU A 102 6.84 19.50 11.31
CA LEU A 102 7.47 18.29 10.80
C LEU A 102 8.49 18.60 9.70
N GLU A 103 8.18 19.54 8.79
CA GLU A 103 9.11 20.02 7.76
C GLU A 103 10.33 20.74 8.36
N GLN A 104 10.17 21.59 9.37
CA GLN A 104 11.29 22.26 10.04
C GLN A 104 12.16 21.28 10.83
N ALA A 105 11.57 20.24 11.42
CA ALA A 105 12.31 19.21 12.14
C ALA A 105 13.17 18.34 11.21
N HIS A 106 12.73 18.14 9.96
CA HIS A 106 13.44 17.32 8.96
C HIS A 106 14.21 18.17 7.93
N GLY A 107 13.94 19.46 7.84
CA GLY A 107 14.46 20.44 6.86
C GLY A 107 15.82 21.02 7.20
N GLY A 108 16.78 20.16 7.54
CA GLY A 108 18.19 20.54 7.76
C GLY A 108 19.04 19.47 8.45
N ALA A 109 18.41 18.49 9.09
CA ALA A 109 19.12 17.43 9.83
C ALA A 109 19.32 16.12 9.02
N LEU A 110 18.67 15.97 7.86
CA LEU A 110 18.68 14.75 7.05
C LEU A 110 18.72 15.02 5.53
N THR A 111 19.21 16.18 5.08
CA THR A 111 19.31 16.51 3.64
C THR A 111 20.28 15.60 2.88
N ASP A 112 21.11 14.86 3.60
CA ASP A 112 22.03 13.84 3.14
C ASP A 112 21.36 12.46 3.03
N ARG A 113 20.08 12.31 3.41
CA ARG A 113 19.35 11.05 3.36
C ARG A 113 18.23 11.06 2.33
N LEU A 114 18.16 10.00 1.53
CA LEU A 114 17.08 9.75 0.58
C LEU A 114 16.44 8.39 0.85
N LEU A 115 15.15 8.40 1.19
CA LEU A 115 14.34 7.21 1.40
C LEU A 115 13.43 6.96 0.21
N ILE A 116 13.69 5.86 -0.48
CA ILE A 116 12.94 5.40 -1.64
C ILE A 116 12.11 4.17 -1.25
N THR A 117 10.80 4.24 -1.50
CA THR A 117 9.84 3.16 -1.28
C THR A 117 9.06 2.85 -2.56
N GLY A 118 8.05 2.00 -2.50
CA GLY A 118 7.09 1.80 -3.58
C GLY A 118 7.37 0.54 -4.39
N SER A 119 7.14 0.64 -5.71
CA SER A 119 7.32 -0.49 -6.62
C SER A 119 8.76 -1.01 -6.58
N ASP A 120 8.89 -2.33 -6.67
CA ASP A 120 10.19 -2.96 -6.81
C ASP A 120 10.72 -2.80 -8.24
N ASP A 121 12.01 -2.50 -8.35
CA ASP A 121 12.70 -2.32 -9.61
C ASP A 121 14.17 -2.75 -9.52
N PRO A 122 14.58 -3.81 -10.23
CA PRO A 122 15.95 -4.31 -10.20
C PRO A 122 16.99 -3.29 -10.66
N LEU A 123 16.66 -2.43 -11.64
CA LEU A 123 17.57 -1.40 -12.14
C LEU A 123 17.79 -0.31 -11.09
N LEU A 124 16.73 0.14 -10.42
CA LEU A 124 16.84 1.08 -9.31
C LEU A 124 17.64 0.49 -8.14
N ALA A 125 17.38 -0.77 -7.77
CA ALA A 125 18.16 -1.46 -6.74
C ALA A 125 19.65 -1.53 -7.10
N ALA A 126 19.99 -1.88 -8.33
CA ALA A 126 21.37 -1.90 -8.81
C ALA A 126 22.00 -0.50 -8.81
N THR A 127 21.24 0.52 -9.20
CA THR A 127 21.69 1.91 -9.22
C THR A 127 22.01 2.41 -7.82
N VAL A 128 21.13 2.17 -6.85
CA VAL A 128 21.36 2.51 -5.43
C VAL A 128 22.58 1.77 -4.89
N GLY A 129 22.72 0.48 -5.21
CA GLY A 129 23.89 -0.32 -4.83
C GLY A 129 25.21 0.21 -5.42
N ALA A 130 25.20 0.67 -6.67
CA ALA A 130 26.37 1.26 -7.32
C ALA A 130 26.69 2.67 -6.80
N LEU A 131 25.67 3.42 -6.37
CA LEU A 131 25.81 4.77 -5.84
C LEU A 131 26.35 4.78 -4.40
N ALA A 132 25.97 3.80 -3.58
CA ALA A 132 26.33 3.78 -2.16
C ALA A 132 27.86 3.90 -1.89
N PRO A 133 28.77 3.18 -2.58
CA PRO A 133 30.21 3.36 -2.41
C PRO A 133 30.71 4.74 -2.84
N ALA A 134 30.08 5.35 -3.85
CA ALA A 134 30.47 6.67 -4.36
C ALA A 134 30.06 7.80 -3.41
N LEU A 135 28.96 7.63 -2.68
CA LEU A 135 28.52 8.59 -1.65
C LEU A 135 29.31 8.46 -0.35
N GLY A 136 29.80 7.27 -0.02
CA GLY A 136 30.55 7.05 1.22
C GLY A 136 29.76 7.44 2.46
N ALA A 137 30.33 8.28 3.32
CA ALA A 137 29.69 8.79 4.54
C ALA A 137 29.00 10.15 4.35
N GLU A 138 29.02 10.72 3.13
CA GLU A 138 28.48 12.05 2.85
C GLU A 138 26.97 12.04 2.62
N ALA A 139 26.40 10.89 2.23
CA ALA A 139 24.98 10.73 2.01
C ALA A 139 24.55 9.26 2.12
N PHE A 140 23.27 9.06 2.45
CA PHE A 140 22.66 7.75 2.62
C PHE A 140 21.39 7.61 1.77
N VAL A 141 21.45 6.71 0.79
CA VAL A 141 20.27 6.35 -0.01
C VAL A 141 19.81 4.96 0.41
N ALA A 142 18.57 4.86 0.92
CA ALA A 142 17.95 3.59 1.22
C ALA A 142 16.79 3.33 0.27
N TYR A 143 16.77 2.12 -0.29
CA TYR A 143 15.67 1.63 -1.12
C TYR A 143 15.03 0.42 -0.47
N SER A 144 13.74 0.52 -0.16
CA SER A 144 12.95 -0.55 0.45
C SER A 144 11.64 -0.72 -0.34
N PRO A 145 11.59 -1.65 -1.31
CA PRO A 145 10.37 -1.93 -2.05
C PRO A 145 9.23 -2.37 -1.14
N THR A 146 8.02 -1.84 -1.38
CA THR A 146 6.79 -2.17 -0.62
C THR A 146 5.58 -2.46 -1.52
N GLY A 147 5.71 -2.29 -2.83
CA GLY A 147 4.58 -2.18 -3.76
C GLY A 147 4.04 -0.74 -3.82
N THR A 148 3.36 -0.42 -4.92
CA THR A 148 2.94 0.95 -5.28
C THR A 148 2.06 1.59 -4.22
N LEU A 149 0.99 0.90 -3.79
CA LEU A 149 0.02 1.47 -2.85
C LEU A 149 0.62 1.74 -1.47
N ALA A 150 1.35 0.77 -0.92
CA ALA A 150 2.01 0.93 0.38
C ALA A 150 3.09 2.02 0.33
N GLY A 151 3.81 2.14 -0.79
CA GLY A 151 4.80 3.20 -0.97
C GLY A 151 4.19 4.60 -1.03
N LEU A 152 3.07 4.75 -1.74
CA LEU A 152 2.34 6.02 -1.79
C LEU A 152 1.76 6.41 -0.43
N GLU A 153 1.34 5.44 0.38
CA GLU A 153 0.91 5.68 1.75
C GLU A 153 2.06 6.15 2.65
N LEU A 154 3.25 5.53 2.52
CA LEU A 154 4.45 5.98 3.21
C LEU A 154 4.85 7.40 2.79
N LEU A 155 4.76 7.72 1.50
CA LEU A 155 5.00 9.07 0.98
C LEU A 155 3.98 10.09 1.53
N ALA A 156 2.69 9.73 1.57
CA ALA A 156 1.64 10.58 2.13
C ALA A 156 1.80 10.86 3.62
N ARG A 157 2.35 9.90 4.36
CA ARG A 157 2.68 10.04 5.78
C ARG A 157 4.07 10.63 6.02
N ARG A 158 4.78 11.05 4.96
CA ARG A 158 6.13 11.63 5.03
C ARG A 158 7.13 10.69 5.72
N ARG A 159 6.98 9.39 5.47
CA ARG A 159 7.87 8.31 5.94
C ARG A 159 8.88 7.90 4.87
N ALA A 160 8.74 8.42 3.66
CA ALA A 160 9.66 8.28 2.54
C ALA A 160 9.70 9.59 1.74
N ASP A 161 10.79 9.81 1.02
CA ASP A 161 11.02 11.00 0.21
C ASP A 161 10.58 10.77 -1.25
N VAL A 162 10.74 9.53 -1.72
CA VAL A 162 10.41 9.12 -3.09
C VAL A 162 9.61 7.82 -3.05
N CYS A 163 8.56 7.73 -3.87
CA CYS A 163 7.85 6.49 -4.14
C CYS A 163 8.05 6.11 -5.61
N ALA A 164 8.73 5.00 -5.86
CA ALA A 164 8.71 4.34 -7.17
C ALA A 164 7.28 3.86 -7.48
N LEU A 165 6.83 4.06 -8.72
CA LEU A 165 5.46 3.82 -9.13
C LEU A 165 5.41 3.10 -10.47
N HIS A 166 4.88 1.89 -10.43
CA HIS A 166 4.42 1.10 -11.57
C HIS A 166 2.91 0.92 -11.42
N TRP A 167 2.13 1.36 -12.42
CA TRP A 167 0.67 1.22 -12.36
C TRP A 167 0.02 1.25 -13.75
N GLY A 168 -0.49 0.10 -14.18
CA GLY A 168 -1.25 -0.03 -15.42
C GLY A 168 -0.42 0.06 -16.69
N GLY A 169 -1.11 0.11 -17.84
CA GLY A 169 -0.49 0.12 -19.17
C GLY A 169 0.01 1.50 -19.60
N VAL A 170 0.98 1.52 -20.51
CA VAL A 170 1.63 2.77 -20.95
C VAL A 170 0.66 3.75 -21.60
N GLU A 171 -0.29 3.23 -22.39
CA GLU A 171 -1.24 3.98 -23.21
C GLU A 171 -2.14 4.90 -22.37
N HIS A 172 -2.51 4.45 -21.16
CA HIS A 172 -3.41 5.15 -20.25
C HIS A 172 -2.72 5.61 -18.96
N SER A 173 -1.39 5.46 -18.87
CA SER A 173 -0.62 5.67 -17.64
C SER A 173 -0.79 7.08 -17.06
N VAL A 174 -0.90 8.12 -17.90
CA VAL A 174 -1.08 9.50 -17.42
C VAL A 174 -2.37 9.65 -16.62
N GLN A 175 -3.50 9.19 -17.16
CA GLN A 175 -4.80 9.28 -16.50
C GLN A 175 -4.87 8.34 -15.29
N GLN A 176 -4.34 7.11 -15.42
CA GLN A 176 -4.34 6.13 -14.34
C GLN A 176 -3.48 6.56 -13.15
N HIS A 177 -2.28 7.09 -13.39
CA HIS A 177 -1.43 7.64 -12.34
C HIS A 177 -2.12 8.84 -11.67
N ALA A 178 -2.68 9.78 -12.44
CA ALA A 178 -3.40 10.92 -11.87
C ALA A 178 -4.59 10.48 -11.00
N MET A 179 -5.37 9.50 -11.43
CA MET A 179 -6.49 8.95 -10.67
C MET A 179 -6.02 8.25 -9.38
N LEU A 180 -4.95 7.44 -9.47
CA LEU A 180 -4.36 6.77 -8.32
C LEU A 180 -3.87 7.77 -7.26
N LEU A 181 -3.12 8.78 -7.69
CA LEU A 181 -2.53 9.78 -6.79
C LEU A 181 -3.58 10.64 -6.09
N ARG A 182 -4.71 10.95 -6.75
CA ARG A 182 -5.83 11.71 -6.15
C ARG A 182 -6.42 11.08 -4.89
N ARG A 183 -6.19 9.78 -4.65
CA ARG A 183 -6.61 9.08 -3.42
C ARG A 183 -5.87 9.57 -2.18
N PHE A 184 -4.72 10.21 -2.35
CA PHE A 184 -3.87 10.69 -1.27
C PHE A 184 -4.01 12.21 -1.12
N GLY A 185 -4.36 12.69 0.08
CA GLY A 185 -4.57 14.12 0.34
C GLY A 185 -3.41 15.03 -0.12
N PRO A 186 -2.14 14.68 0.17
CA PRO A 186 -0.98 15.51 -0.20
C PRO A 186 -0.60 15.52 -1.69
N HIS A 187 -1.26 14.76 -2.57
CA HIS A 187 -0.79 14.53 -3.95
C HIS A 187 -0.48 15.78 -4.78
N ARG A 188 -1.15 16.92 -4.51
CA ARG A 188 -0.91 18.20 -5.19
C ARG A 188 0.47 18.81 -4.89
N LYS A 189 1.12 18.34 -3.81
CA LYS A 189 2.46 18.77 -3.39
C LYS A 189 3.56 17.86 -3.95
N TRP A 190 3.20 16.81 -4.68
CA TRP A 190 4.17 15.85 -5.24
C TRP A 190 4.53 16.20 -6.66
N ALA A 191 5.78 15.93 -7.03
CA ALA A 191 6.22 15.90 -8.41
C ALA A 191 6.17 14.45 -8.93
N LEU A 192 5.54 14.25 -10.09
CA LEU A 192 5.57 12.96 -10.79
C LEU A 192 6.56 13.06 -11.95
N VAL A 193 7.61 12.24 -11.90
CA VAL A 193 8.65 12.18 -12.94
C VAL A 193 8.59 10.82 -13.63
N ARG A 194 8.42 10.82 -14.96
CA ARG A 194 8.51 9.60 -15.76
C ARG A 194 9.97 9.29 -16.05
N LEU A 195 10.48 8.21 -15.48
CA LEU A 195 11.88 7.78 -15.65
C LEU A 195 12.07 6.91 -16.89
N ALA A 196 11.24 5.88 -17.05
CA ALA A 196 11.38 4.90 -18.13
C ALA A 196 10.03 4.30 -18.53
N LEU A 197 10.01 3.71 -19.72
CA LEU A 197 9.00 2.74 -20.15
C LEU A 197 9.59 1.34 -20.02
N ARG A 198 8.75 0.36 -19.71
CA ARG A 198 9.17 -1.02 -19.50
C ARG A 198 8.17 -1.97 -20.15
N GLU A 199 8.68 -3.12 -20.53
CA GLU A 199 7.88 -4.27 -20.91
C GLU A 199 7.84 -5.22 -19.71
N GLN A 200 6.64 -5.66 -19.35
CA GLN A 200 6.43 -6.65 -18.31
C GLN A 200 6.02 -7.96 -18.96
N GLY A 201 6.64 -9.06 -18.53
CA GLY A 201 6.31 -10.41 -18.95
C GLY A 201 6.16 -11.32 -17.73
N VAL A 202 5.95 -12.61 -17.99
CA VAL A 202 5.86 -13.63 -16.94
C VAL A 202 7.16 -14.43 -16.94
N ILE A 203 7.77 -14.57 -15.76
CA ILE A 203 8.91 -15.44 -15.52
C ILE A 203 8.40 -16.88 -15.58
N LEU A 204 9.06 -17.74 -16.36
CA LEU A 204 8.72 -19.16 -16.47
C LEU A 204 9.83 -20.02 -15.90
N ARG A 205 9.46 -21.16 -15.30
CA ARG A 205 10.43 -22.18 -14.92
C ARG A 205 11.18 -22.68 -16.16
N ARG A 206 12.40 -23.16 -15.95
CA ARG A 206 13.23 -23.67 -17.04
C ARG A 206 12.53 -24.83 -17.78
N GLY A 207 12.57 -24.79 -19.10
CA GLY A 207 11.98 -25.82 -19.97
C GLY A 207 10.47 -25.77 -20.13
N LEU A 208 9.77 -24.85 -19.43
CA LEU A 208 8.37 -24.58 -19.70
C LEU A 208 8.25 -23.71 -20.96
N GLN A 209 7.35 -24.08 -21.86
CA GLN A 209 7.03 -23.33 -23.07
C GLN A 209 5.53 -23.09 -23.07
N VAL A 210 5.14 -21.82 -23.27
CA VAL A 210 3.73 -21.40 -23.32
C VAL A 210 3.56 -20.40 -24.44
N ASP A 211 2.43 -20.49 -25.14
CA ASP A 211 2.12 -19.63 -26.27
C ASP A 211 1.53 -18.28 -25.83
N GLY A 212 0.95 -18.24 -24.62
CA GLY A 212 0.31 -17.06 -24.07
C GLY A 212 0.02 -17.18 -22.58
N ILE A 213 -0.41 -16.06 -21.99
CA ILE A 213 -0.77 -15.99 -20.58
C ILE A 213 -2.07 -16.75 -20.28
N GLU A 214 -2.92 -16.91 -21.30
CA GLU A 214 -4.15 -17.70 -21.29
C GLU A 214 -3.83 -19.16 -20.96
N THR A 215 -2.74 -19.71 -21.51
CA THR A 215 -2.27 -21.06 -21.17
C THR A 215 -1.83 -21.16 -19.71
N LEU A 216 -1.25 -20.10 -19.15
CA LEU A 216 -0.85 -20.11 -17.74
C LEU A 216 -2.05 -19.95 -16.79
N ALA A 217 -3.13 -19.29 -17.22
CA ALA A 217 -4.34 -19.07 -16.44
C ALA A 217 -5.36 -20.20 -16.57
N ALA A 218 -5.45 -20.86 -17.73
CA ALA A 218 -6.45 -21.90 -18.01
C ALA A 218 -6.08 -23.29 -17.46
N PHE A 219 -4.83 -23.48 -17.05
CA PHE A 219 -4.31 -24.75 -16.55
C PHE A 219 -3.76 -24.59 -15.12
N ASP A 220 -3.58 -25.72 -14.42
CA ASP A 220 -3.11 -25.77 -13.03
C ASP A 220 -1.59 -25.51 -12.88
N TYR A 221 -1.06 -24.50 -13.56
CA TYR A 221 0.31 -24.03 -13.34
C TYR A 221 0.42 -23.31 -12.00
N ARG A 222 1.50 -23.57 -11.27
CA ARG A 222 1.70 -22.99 -9.94
C ARG A 222 2.24 -21.57 -10.08
N TRP A 223 1.49 -20.58 -9.60
CA TRP A 223 1.88 -19.18 -9.66
C TRP A 223 2.50 -18.71 -8.34
N ALA A 224 3.65 -18.05 -8.43
CA ALA A 224 4.15 -17.17 -7.38
C ALA A 224 3.62 -15.75 -7.64
N MET A 225 2.49 -15.42 -7.03
CA MET A 225 1.82 -14.13 -7.22
C MET A 225 2.57 -13.00 -6.53
N ARG A 226 2.31 -11.76 -6.96
CA ARG A 226 2.81 -10.56 -6.28
C ARG A 226 1.82 -10.08 -5.23
N GLN A 227 2.34 -9.41 -4.22
CA GLN A 227 1.53 -8.92 -3.10
C GLN A 227 0.44 -7.93 -3.56
N PRO A 228 -0.71 -7.86 -2.86
CA PRO A 228 -1.73 -6.85 -3.14
C PRO A 228 -1.17 -5.43 -3.16
N GLY A 229 -1.56 -4.64 -4.16
CA GLY A 229 -1.09 -3.26 -4.33
C GLY A 229 0.29 -3.14 -5.01
N ALA A 230 0.92 -4.24 -5.41
CA ALA A 230 2.04 -4.22 -6.34
C ALA A 230 1.59 -3.81 -7.75
N GLY A 231 2.43 -3.04 -8.44
CA GLY A 231 2.16 -2.63 -9.83
C GLY A 231 2.09 -3.79 -10.80
N SER A 232 2.98 -4.78 -10.64
CA SER A 232 3.02 -6.00 -11.46
C SER A 232 1.78 -6.87 -11.27
N ALA A 233 1.25 -6.98 -10.04
CA ALA A 233 -0.02 -7.65 -9.78
C ALA A 233 -1.19 -6.92 -10.48
N HIS A 234 -1.27 -5.60 -10.36
CA HIS A 234 -2.31 -4.81 -11.02
C HIS A 234 -2.25 -4.89 -12.56
N PHE A 235 -1.03 -4.92 -13.12
CA PHE A 235 -0.82 -5.09 -14.55
C PHE A 235 -1.23 -6.49 -15.01
N LEU A 236 -0.86 -7.54 -14.27
CA LEU A 236 -1.29 -8.91 -14.52
C LEU A 236 -2.82 -9.03 -14.53
N GLU A 237 -3.50 -8.49 -13.52
CA GLU A 237 -4.97 -8.49 -13.44
C GLU A 237 -5.59 -7.86 -14.69
N SER A 238 -5.05 -6.72 -15.13
CA SER A 238 -5.53 -6.04 -16.33
C SER A 238 -5.28 -6.87 -17.60
N ALA A 239 -4.13 -7.53 -17.70
CA ALA A 239 -3.76 -8.37 -18.83
C ALA A 239 -4.58 -9.67 -18.91
N LEU A 240 -4.94 -10.27 -17.77
CA LEU A 240 -5.85 -11.41 -17.70
C LEU A 240 -7.28 -11.01 -18.04
N ALA A 241 -7.76 -9.90 -17.48
CA ALA A 241 -9.12 -9.41 -17.71
C ALA A 241 -9.37 -9.10 -19.19
N SER A 242 -8.39 -8.54 -19.90
CA SER A 242 -8.51 -8.28 -21.35
C SER A 242 -8.66 -9.54 -22.19
N ARG A 243 -8.43 -10.72 -21.61
CA ARG A 243 -8.51 -12.05 -22.24
C ARG A 243 -9.64 -12.91 -21.66
N GLY A 244 -10.46 -12.34 -20.78
CA GLY A 244 -11.58 -13.05 -20.14
C GLY A 244 -11.19 -13.92 -18.94
N PHE A 245 -9.98 -13.75 -18.40
CA PHE A 245 -9.51 -14.43 -17.18
C PHE A 245 -9.43 -13.46 -16.00
N SER A 246 -9.36 -14.01 -14.80
CA SER A 246 -9.13 -13.31 -13.55
C SER A 246 -7.92 -13.90 -12.82
N ALA A 247 -7.35 -13.16 -11.87
CA ALA A 247 -6.27 -13.69 -11.04
C ALA A 247 -6.71 -14.89 -10.17
N ALA A 248 -8.02 -15.07 -9.96
CA ALA A 248 -8.57 -16.20 -9.22
C ALA A 248 -8.57 -17.50 -10.04
N ASP A 249 -8.45 -17.42 -11.37
CA ASP A 249 -8.33 -18.59 -12.24
C ASP A 249 -6.91 -19.19 -12.19
N CYS A 250 -5.93 -18.44 -11.70
CA CYS A 250 -4.56 -18.88 -11.55
C CYS A 250 -4.34 -19.67 -10.26
N SER A 251 -3.66 -20.81 -10.35
CA SER A 251 -3.30 -21.64 -9.19
C SER A 251 -2.15 -21.01 -8.38
N ALA A 252 -2.47 -20.02 -7.54
CA ALA A 252 -1.50 -19.33 -6.68
C ALA A 252 -0.99 -20.24 -5.56
N VAL A 253 0.33 -20.46 -5.50
CA VAL A 253 1.00 -21.30 -4.48
C VAL A 253 1.90 -20.50 -3.54
N ALA A 254 2.28 -19.28 -3.93
CA ALA A 254 3.14 -18.41 -3.15
C ALA A 254 2.81 -16.94 -3.39
N THR A 255 3.22 -16.07 -2.48
CA THR A 255 3.22 -14.62 -2.65
C THR A 255 4.64 -14.10 -2.49
N ALA A 256 5.18 -13.47 -3.53
CA ALA A 256 6.48 -12.83 -3.53
C ALA A 256 6.34 -11.32 -3.31
N HIS A 257 7.23 -10.75 -2.50
CA HIS A 257 7.24 -9.34 -2.13
C HIS A 257 8.18 -8.49 -2.99
N SER A 258 9.09 -9.13 -3.74
CA SER A 258 10.06 -8.51 -4.66
C SER A 258 10.18 -9.29 -5.97
N GLU A 259 10.68 -8.65 -7.03
CA GLU A 259 11.02 -9.28 -8.31
C GLU A 259 12.07 -10.38 -8.09
N ARG A 260 13.04 -10.13 -7.19
CA ARG A 260 14.09 -11.09 -6.85
C ARG A 260 13.54 -12.32 -6.14
N GLU A 261 12.58 -12.13 -5.24
CA GLU A 261 11.90 -13.23 -4.57
C GLU A 261 11.03 -14.03 -5.54
N ALA A 262 10.28 -13.37 -6.41
CA ALA A 262 9.49 -14.02 -7.46
C ALA A 262 10.38 -14.90 -8.36
N ALA A 263 11.48 -14.33 -8.85
CA ALA A 263 12.47 -15.06 -9.64
C ALA A 263 13.08 -16.23 -8.86
N ALA A 264 13.38 -16.05 -7.56
CA ALA A 264 13.94 -17.11 -6.72
C ALA A 264 12.97 -18.28 -6.51
N VAL A 265 11.69 -18.01 -6.27
CA VAL A 265 10.66 -19.06 -6.11
C VAL A 265 10.54 -19.89 -7.39
N VAL A 266 10.54 -19.25 -8.56
CA VAL A 266 10.51 -19.96 -9.85
C VAL A 266 11.82 -20.72 -10.11
N ALA A 267 12.98 -20.12 -9.80
CA ALA A 267 14.28 -20.75 -10.00
C ALA A 267 14.50 -21.99 -9.12
N ARG A 268 13.85 -22.05 -7.94
CA ARG A 268 13.82 -23.23 -7.06
C ARG A 268 12.78 -24.26 -7.48
N GLU A 269 11.99 -23.98 -8.52
CA GLU A 269 10.87 -24.80 -8.99
C GLU A 269 9.73 -24.98 -7.96
N ASP A 270 9.67 -24.10 -6.96
CA ASP A 270 8.56 -24.02 -6.00
C ASP A 270 7.27 -23.50 -6.68
N ALA A 271 7.43 -22.75 -7.77
CA ALA A 271 6.37 -22.31 -8.68
C ALA A 271 6.79 -22.52 -10.14
N ASP A 272 5.82 -22.58 -11.05
CA ASP A 272 6.03 -22.73 -12.48
C ASP A 272 6.15 -21.37 -13.19
N CYS A 273 5.52 -20.33 -12.63
CA CYS A 273 5.57 -18.97 -13.19
C CYS A 273 5.38 -17.87 -12.14
N ALA A 274 5.80 -16.65 -12.48
CA ALA A 274 5.60 -15.44 -11.67
C ALA A 274 5.48 -14.18 -12.55
N PRO A 275 4.59 -13.22 -12.22
CA PRO A 275 4.36 -12.00 -13.01
C PRO A 275 5.35 -10.86 -12.70
#